data_AF-A0A356G4C9-F1
#
_entry.id   AF-A0A356G4C9-F1
#
_cell.length_a   1.000
_cell.length_b   1.000
_cell.length_c   1.000
_cell.angle_alpha   90.00
_cell.angle_beta   90.00
_cell.angle_gamma   90.00
#
_symmetry.space_group_name_H-M   'P 1'
#
loop_
_entity.id
_entity.type
_entity.pdbx_description
1 polymer ?
#
loop_
_entity_poly.entity_id
_entity_poly.type
_entity_poly.pdbx_seq_one_letter_code
_entity_poly.pdbx_strand_id
1 'polypeptide(L)' 'MSSEKDIDFVLRTVEKRDIRFVQLWFTDVLGNLKCFAISPEELEEAFEEGIGFDGS' A
#
# COMPACT_ATOMS: atom_id res chain seq x y z
N MET A 1 -9.74 -14.01 -9.91
CA MET A 1 -11.00 -13.27 -10.16
C MET A 1 -11.61 -12.59 -8.92
N SER A 2 -11.22 -12.89 -7.66
CA SER A 2 -11.67 -12.06 -6.51
C SER A 2 -10.80 -10.81 -6.31
N SER A 3 -9.50 -10.87 -6.60
CA SER A 3 -8.53 -9.79 -6.34
C SER A 3 -8.82 -8.46 -7.03
N GLU A 4 -9.24 -8.45 -8.30
CA GLU A 4 -9.49 -7.20 -9.04
C GLU A 4 -10.63 -6.36 -8.42
N LYS A 5 -11.67 -7.03 -7.91
CA LYS A 5 -12.79 -6.34 -7.24
C LYS A 5 -12.36 -5.74 -5.89
N ASP A 6 -11.46 -6.43 -5.21
CA ASP A 6 -10.92 -5.98 -3.92
C ASP A 6 -10.00 -4.76 -4.12
N ILE A 7 -9.18 -4.76 -5.18
CA ILE A 7 -8.31 -3.64 -5.55
C ILE A 7 -9.14 -2.40 -5.92
N ASP A 8 -10.13 -2.53 -6.81
CA ASP A 8 -11.02 -1.42 -7.18
C ASP A 8 -11.75 -0.83 -5.96
N PHE A 9 -12.21 -1.69 -5.05
CA PHE A 9 -12.85 -1.25 -3.83
C PHE A 9 -11.92 -0.39 -2.96
N VAL A 10 -10.65 -0.78 -2.83
CA VAL A 10 -9.65 -0.04 -2.05
C VAL A 10 -9.34 1.30 -2.71
N LEU A 11 -9.02 1.32 -4.01
CA LEU A 11 -8.67 2.54 -4.74
C LEU A 11 -9.81 3.57 -4.71
N ARG A 12 -11.05 3.13 -4.96
CA ARG A 12 -12.23 4.01 -4.85
C ARG A 12 -12.46 4.50 -3.43
N THR A 13 -12.10 3.73 -2.41
CA THR A 13 -12.22 4.15 -1.01
C THR A 13 -11.19 5.21 -0.67
N VAL A 14 -9.96 5.08 -1.17
CA VAL A 14 -8.87 6.06 -1.03
C VAL A 14 -9.27 7.39 -1.65
N GLU A 15 -9.75 7.37 -2.90
CA GLU A 15 -10.21 8.57 -3.61
C GLU A 15 -11.40 9.23 -2.90
N LYS A 16 -12.47 8.46 -2.60
CA LYS A 16 -13.69 9.01 -1.98
C LYS A 16 -13.48 9.64 -0.60
N ARG A 17 -12.45 9.19 0.12
CA ARG A 17 -12.15 9.66 1.47
C ARG A 17 -11.03 10.70 1.49
N ASP A 18 -10.53 11.12 0.34
CA ASP A 18 -9.40 12.06 0.21
C ASP A 18 -8.18 11.62 1.05
N ILE A 19 -7.86 10.33 0.98
CA ILE A 19 -6.71 9.78 1.72
C ILE A 19 -5.44 10.23 1.00
N ARG A 20 -4.61 11.01 1.70
CA ARG A 20 -3.38 11.55 1.13
C ARG A 20 -2.16 10.62 1.24
N PHE A 21 -2.19 9.68 2.19
CA PHE A 21 -1.09 8.75 2.42
C PHE A 21 -1.62 7.41 2.93
N VAL A 22 -0.98 6.32 2.49
CA VAL A 22 -1.22 4.97 2.99
C VAL A 22 0.07 4.48 3.64
N GLN A 23 -0.05 3.99 4.88
CA GLN A 23 1.08 3.38 5.57
C GLN A 23 1.11 1.88 5.28
N LEU A 24 2.21 1.42 4.69
CA LEU A 24 2.50 0.01 4.54
C LEU A 24 3.29 -0.45 5.76
N TRP A 25 2.73 -1.44 6.46
CA TRP A 25 3.30 -1.99 7.68
C TRP A 25 3.92 -3.35 7.41
N PHE A 26 5.11 -3.57 7.96
CA PHE A 26 5.78 -4.86 7.91
C PHE A 26 6.61 -5.07 9.18
N THR A 27 6.98 -6.31 9.44
CA THR A 27 7.89 -6.66 10.54
C THR A 27 9.25 -7.05 9.98
N ASP A 28 10.32 -6.52 10.56
CA ASP A 28 11.67 -7.01 10.25
C ASP A 28 11.94 -8.40 10.86
N VAL A 29 13.13 -8.96 10.58
CA VAL A 29 13.54 -10.29 11.07
C VAL A 29 13.66 -10.40 12.59
N LEU A 30 13.78 -9.27 13.29
CA LEU A 30 13.81 -9.21 14.76
C LEU A 30 12.40 -9.01 15.35
N GLY A 31 11.39 -8.87 14.51
CA GLY A 31 9.99 -8.69 14.91
C GLY A 31 9.63 -7.22 15.19
N ASN A 32 10.47 -6.25 14.82
CA ASN A 32 10.13 -4.84 15.00
C ASN A 32 9.13 -4.42 13.93
N LEU A 33 8.05 -3.75 14.34
CA LEU A 33 7.13 -3.11 13.41
C LEU A 33 7.81 -1.92 12.74
N LYS A 34 7.92 -1.98 11.42
CA LYS A 34 8.37 -0.89 10.56
C LYS A 34 7.24 -0.47 9.64
N CYS A 35 7.28 0.78 9.19
CA CYS A 35 6.34 1.29 8.22
C CYS A 35 6.98 2.33 7.32
N PHE A 36 6.40 2.50 6.15
CA PHE A 36 6.65 3.65 5.28
C PHE A 36 5.33 4.11 4.67
N ALA A 37 5.29 5.39 4.29
CA ALA A 37 4.12 6.01 3.70
C ALA A 37 4.30 6.12 2.19
N ILE A 38 3.22 5.86 1.46
CA ILE A 38 3.13 6.03 0.02
C ILE A 38 1.93 6.90 -0.34
N SER A 39 1.97 7.51 -1.52
CA SER A 39 0.84 8.24 -2.09
C SER A 39 -0.22 7.29 -2.67
N PRO A 40 -1.44 7.77 -2.92
CA PRO A 40 -2.47 7.01 -3.63
C PRO A 40 -2.04 6.54 -5.02
N GLU A 41 -1.24 7.34 -5.74
CA GLU A 41 -0.73 7.00 -7.06
C GLU A 41 0.25 5.82 -6.99
N GLU A 42 1.16 5.83 -6.00
CA GLU A 42 2.09 4.72 -5.75
C GLU A 42 1.37 3.44 -5.31
N LEU A 43 0.20 3.56 -4.66
CA LEU A 43 -0.59 2.40 -4.22
C LEU A 43 -1.16 1.60 -5.40
N GLU A 44 -1.56 2.27 -6.48
CA GLU A 44 -2.09 1.60 -7.68
C GLU A 44 -1.00 0.76 -8.35
N GLU A 45 0.18 1.34 -8.56
CA GLU A 45 1.36 0.64 -9.09
C GLU A 45 1.81 -0.52 -8.16
N ALA A 46 1.71 -0.32 -6.85
CA ALA A 46 2.06 -1.33 -5.86
C ALA A 46 1.21 -2.62 -5.94
N PHE A 47 -0.04 -2.54 -6.40
CA PHE A 47 -0.89 -3.72 -6.57
C PHE A 47 -0.47 -4.58 -7.78
N GLU A 48 0.16 -3.99 -8.79
CA GLU A 48 0.61 -4.69 -9.99
C GLU A 48 2.06 -5.18 -9.88
N GLU A 49 2.97 -4.29 -9.46
CA GLU A 49 4.41 -4.54 -9.50
C GLU A 49 5.04 -4.74 -8.11
N GLY A 50 4.31 -4.38 -7.04
CA GLY A 50 4.85 -4.30 -5.69
C GLY A 50 5.64 -3.01 -5.45
N ILE A 51 6.19 -2.85 -4.25
CA ILE A 51 7.05 -1.70 -3.90
C ILE A 51 8.42 -2.19 -3.45
N GLY A 52 9.46 -1.61 -4.05
CA GLY A 52 10.82 -1.69 -3.55
C GLY A 52 11.05 -0.68 -2.43
N PHE A 53 11.63 -1.12 -1.32
CA PHE A 53 12.09 -0.23 -0.24
C PHE A 53 13.54 -0.55 0.10
N ASP A 54 14.31 0.47 0.51
CA ASP A 54 15.67 0.27 1.03
C ASP A 54 15.60 -0.21 2.49
N GLY A 55 16.20 -1.36 2.76
CA GLY A 55 16.15 -2.07 4.04
C GLY A 55 17.40 -1.91 4.90
N SER A 56 18.20 -0.87 4.67
CA SER A 56 19.41 -0.56 5.47
C SER A 56 19.14 -0.26 6.96
#